data_AF-A0A8J8NF35-F1
#
_entry.id   AF-A0A8J8NF35-F1
#
_cell.length_a   1.000
_cell.length_b   1.000
_cell.length_c   1.000
_cell.angle_alpha   90.00
_cell.angle_beta   90.00
_cell.angle_gamma   90.00
#
_symmetry.space_group_name_H-M   'P 1'
#
loop_
_entity.id
_entity.type
_entity.pdbx_description
1 polymer ?
#
loop_
_entity_poly.entity_id
_entity_poly.type
_entity_poly.pdbx_seq_one_letter_code
_entity_poly.pdbx_strand_id
1 'polypeptide(L)'
;MYHSATAAKQLFACTVGKRYATKRTLAQQAAMNYFIVNKQAVQQARLLVNYSQRCFSLPPHVKLEMPNLSPTMEKGNIAKWLKKEGDSIKPGDILAQIETDKATVDFEMQEEGFIAKLLYPEGAKDVKLGQVVAIVVDSKDDVAKFKDYSGSATVAAPAAPAAPAKAAAPAQAAPAKSAPVASAPQQAKSGDRIFASPLAKRVADEAGLDLTGVQGSGPNNRIIKADVEAAISSAKAAPKKTGAPQIILPNFEGGAVEDQTNSNIRKVIADRLSYSKQNIPHYYVTVSVSVDNLLKLRGKLNAQAKSKISVNDMVIKAASLACVRVPETNSSWMGEVIRRYRNVNMSVAVQTDFGLMAPVITNTHLKGLEEIASEIKDIAARARENKLKPDELSGGTFTISNLGMFGVHNFSAIVNPPQACILAVSAAEKRVVVDEASKDGSNPYKISQVMNVTLSSDHRVVDGAVAAQWGQEFKKFIETPEYMLL
;
A
#
# COMPACT_ATOMS: atom_id res chain seq x y z
N MET A 1 70.55 88.70 8.53
CA MET A 1 69.44 88.11 7.74
C MET A 1 69.61 86.59 7.58
N TYR A 2 69.64 85.85 8.69
CA TYR A 2 69.67 84.38 8.68
C TYR A 2 68.38 83.88 9.34
N HIS A 3 67.39 83.41 8.57
CA HIS A 3 66.29 82.54 9.05
C HIS A 3 65.31 82.02 7.96
N SER A 4 65.54 82.28 6.66
CA SER A 4 64.57 81.91 5.59
C SER A 4 64.93 80.71 4.71
N ALA A 5 66.13 80.14 4.82
CA ALA A 5 66.61 79.12 3.86
C ALA A 5 66.27 77.65 4.25
N THR A 6 65.97 77.38 5.52
CA THR A 6 65.86 75.99 6.02
C THR A 6 64.47 75.38 5.82
N ALA A 7 63.40 76.18 5.93
CA ALA A 7 62.02 75.69 5.85
C ALA A 7 61.64 75.17 4.44
N ALA A 8 62.15 75.80 3.37
CA ALA A 8 61.81 75.43 1.99
C ALA A 8 62.31 74.03 1.58
N LYS A 9 63.47 73.58 2.09
CA LYS A 9 64.03 72.25 1.74
C LYS A 9 63.29 71.10 2.41
N GLN A 10 62.78 71.27 3.64
CA GLN A 10 62.03 70.20 4.33
C GLN A 10 60.62 69.99 3.75
N LEU A 11 59.93 71.06 3.35
CA LEU A 11 58.60 70.95 2.75
C LEU A 11 58.62 70.18 1.41
N PHE A 12 59.60 70.45 0.54
CA PHE A 12 59.69 69.80 -0.76
C PHE A 12 59.94 68.27 -0.65
N ALA A 13 60.86 67.87 0.23
CA ALA A 13 61.16 66.46 0.49
C ALA A 13 59.94 65.68 1.01
N CYS A 14 59.16 66.28 1.92
CA CYS A 14 57.96 65.64 2.48
C CYS A 14 56.85 65.42 1.42
N THR A 15 56.65 66.38 0.52
CA THR A 15 55.64 66.25 -0.56
C THR A 15 56.03 65.24 -1.64
N VAL A 16 57.31 65.14 -2.01
CA VAL A 16 57.76 64.15 -3.02
C VAL A 16 57.70 62.73 -2.44
N GLY A 17 58.15 62.54 -1.20
CA GLY A 17 58.07 61.23 -0.52
C GLY A 17 56.65 60.69 -0.38
N LYS A 18 55.69 61.55 0.05
CA LYS A 18 54.27 61.14 0.17
C LYS A 18 53.63 60.77 -1.18
N ARG A 19 53.99 61.46 -2.28
CA ARG A 19 53.50 61.14 -3.64
C ARG A 19 54.09 59.85 -4.20
N TYR A 20 55.35 59.52 -3.88
CA TYR A 20 55.94 58.24 -4.28
C TYR A 20 55.38 57.06 -3.48
N ALA A 21 55.18 57.22 -2.17
CA ALA A 21 54.59 56.19 -1.31
C ALA A 21 53.16 55.81 -1.76
N THR A 22 52.31 56.81 -2.02
CA THR A 22 50.92 56.57 -2.49
C THR A 22 50.84 55.96 -3.89
N LYS A 23 51.74 56.34 -4.81
CA LYS A 23 51.79 55.67 -6.13
C LYS A 23 52.22 54.20 -6.02
N ARG A 24 53.15 53.87 -5.11
CA ARG A 24 53.63 52.50 -4.93
C ARG A 24 52.57 51.59 -4.29
N THR A 25 51.82 52.08 -3.31
CA THR A 25 50.70 51.32 -2.72
C THR A 25 49.54 51.17 -3.69
N LEU A 26 49.15 52.21 -4.44
CA LEU A 26 48.11 52.11 -5.48
C LEU A 26 48.50 51.12 -6.59
N ALA A 27 49.77 51.10 -7.02
CA ALA A 27 50.25 50.14 -8.00
C ALA A 27 50.24 48.69 -7.47
N GLN A 28 50.65 48.46 -6.22
CA GLN A 28 50.55 47.15 -5.59
C GLN A 28 49.10 46.70 -5.39
N GLN A 29 48.19 47.61 -5.03
CA GLN A 29 46.79 47.30 -4.83
C GLN A 29 46.05 47.04 -6.16
N ALA A 30 46.41 47.77 -7.23
CA ALA A 30 45.95 47.48 -8.59
C ALA A 30 46.48 46.13 -9.10
N ALA A 31 47.76 45.81 -8.88
CA ALA A 31 48.33 44.52 -9.24
C ALA A 31 47.70 43.35 -8.46
N MET A 32 47.43 43.53 -7.16
CA MET A 32 46.77 42.54 -6.32
C MET A 32 45.31 42.35 -6.72
N ASN A 33 44.58 43.43 -7.01
CA ASN A 33 43.22 43.35 -7.54
C ASN A 33 43.18 42.66 -8.92
N TYR A 34 44.14 42.96 -9.82
CA TYR A 34 44.27 42.27 -11.10
C TYR A 34 44.54 40.76 -10.90
N PHE A 35 45.40 40.39 -9.94
CA PHE A 35 45.67 38.98 -9.63
C PHE A 35 44.46 38.26 -9.01
N ILE A 36 43.66 38.94 -8.19
CA ILE A 36 42.42 38.42 -7.60
C ILE A 36 41.34 38.25 -8.69
N VAL A 37 41.11 39.28 -9.51
CA VAL A 37 40.14 39.22 -10.62
C VAL A 37 40.54 38.16 -11.64
N ASN A 38 41.83 38.04 -11.97
CA ASN A 38 42.29 37.00 -12.90
C ASN A 38 42.25 35.59 -12.27
N LYS A 39 42.49 35.45 -10.95
CA LYS A 39 42.22 34.17 -10.25
C LYS A 39 40.73 33.82 -10.22
N GLN A 40 39.85 34.80 -10.01
CA GLN A 40 38.39 34.60 -10.05
C GLN A 40 37.92 34.28 -11.47
N ALA A 41 38.45 34.95 -12.49
CA ALA A 41 38.16 34.65 -13.90
C ALA A 41 38.68 33.25 -14.30
N VAL A 42 39.87 32.85 -13.86
CA VAL A 42 40.39 31.48 -14.07
C VAL A 42 39.64 30.43 -13.25
N GLN A 43 39.15 30.75 -12.05
CA GLN A 43 38.26 29.86 -11.29
C GLN A 43 36.87 29.76 -11.91
N GLN A 44 36.30 30.85 -12.43
CA GLN A 44 35.03 30.83 -13.16
C GLN A 44 35.18 30.13 -14.51
N ALA A 45 36.26 30.36 -15.26
CA ALA A 45 36.56 29.62 -16.48
C ALA A 45 36.80 28.13 -16.19
N ARG A 46 37.51 27.77 -15.11
CA ARG A 46 37.61 26.36 -14.67
C ARG A 46 36.28 25.79 -14.20
N LEU A 47 35.43 26.57 -13.54
CA LEU A 47 34.09 26.13 -13.17
C LEU A 47 33.23 25.91 -14.42
N LEU A 48 33.25 26.80 -15.40
CA LEU A 48 32.52 26.68 -16.67
C LEU A 48 33.05 25.54 -17.54
N VAL A 49 34.37 25.33 -17.63
CA VAL A 49 34.99 24.18 -18.32
C VAL A 49 34.69 22.87 -17.58
N ASN A 50 34.70 22.86 -16.25
CA ASN A 50 34.28 21.68 -15.46
C ASN A 50 32.76 21.44 -15.51
N TYR A 51 31.95 22.47 -15.79
CA TYR A 51 30.51 22.36 -16.04
C TYR A 51 30.26 21.79 -17.44
N SER A 52 30.98 22.26 -18.46
CA SER A 52 30.91 21.73 -19.82
C SER A 52 31.51 20.33 -19.97
N GLN A 53 32.41 19.90 -19.08
CA GLN A 53 32.97 18.54 -19.04
C GLN A 53 32.22 17.57 -18.11
N ARG A 54 31.09 17.98 -17.50
CA ARG A 54 30.19 17.09 -16.74
C ARG A 54 28.84 16.84 -17.39
N CYS A 55 28.63 17.34 -18.61
CA CYS A 55 27.52 16.93 -19.45
C CYS A 55 27.98 15.79 -20.37
N PHE A 56 27.84 14.54 -19.92
CA PHE A 56 27.49 13.48 -20.85
C PHE A 56 26.06 13.78 -21.33
N SER A 57 25.94 14.70 -22.30
CA SER A 57 24.69 14.95 -22.99
C SER A 57 24.39 13.71 -23.82
N LEU A 58 23.60 12.81 -23.23
CA LEU A 58 22.95 11.75 -23.98
C LEU A 58 22.25 12.38 -25.20
N PRO A 59 22.25 11.70 -26.36
CA PRO A 59 21.52 12.14 -27.55
C PRO A 59 20.07 12.55 -27.24
N PRO A 60 19.39 13.36 -28.07
CA PRO A 60 17.95 13.56 -27.94
C PRO A 60 17.26 12.20 -27.85
N HIS A 61 16.51 12.01 -26.77
CA HIS A 61 15.87 10.74 -26.44
C HIS A 61 14.52 10.99 -25.78
N VAL A 62 13.52 10.24 -26.22
CA VAL A 62 12.19 10.25 -25.62
C VAL A 62 12.19 9.25 -24.46
N LYS A 63 11.81 9.73 -23.28
CA LYS A 63 11.58 8.88 -22.10
C LYS A 63 10.15 8.38 -22.17
N LEU A 64 10.00 7.08 -22.45
CA LEU A 64 8.68 6.47 -22.53
C LEU A 64 8.20 6.12 -21.12
N GLU A 65 7.29 6.93 -20.59
CA GLU A 65 6.67 6.70 -19.28
C GLU A 65 5.53 5.68 -19.35
N MET A 66 5.22 5.05 -18.21
CA MET A 66 4.11 4.10 -18.06
C MET A 66 2.78 4.84 -18.32
N PRO A 67 2.06 4.53 -19.43
CA PRO A 67 0.86 5.27 -19.84
C PRO A 67 -0.33 4.96 -18.93
N ASN A 68 -1.24 5.93 -18.82
CA ASN A 68 -2.53 5.71 -18.19
C ASN A 68 -3.49 5.01 -19.16
N LEU A 69 -3.51 3.68 -19.13
CA LEU A 69 -4.38 2.84 -19.98
C LEU A 69 -5.74 2.50 -19.35
N SER A 70 -6.02 2.96 -18.12
CA SER A 70 -7.31 2.74 -17.44
C SER A 70 -7.57 3.83 -16.40
N PRO A 71 -8.73 4.51 -16.40
CA PRO A 71 -9.00 5.64 -15.50
C PRO A 71 -9.04 5.27 -14.00
N THR A 72 -8.95 3.99 -13.62
CA THR A 72 -8.87 3.52 -12.23
C THR A 72 -7.48 3.00 -11.82
N MET A 73 -6.47 3.13 -12.69
CA MET A 73 -5.17 2.50 -12.54
C MET A 73 -4.14 3.44 -11.89
N GLU A 74 -3.46 2.98 -10.82
CA GLU A 74 -2.30 3.68 -10.25
C GLU A 74 -0.96 3.03 -10.63
N LYS A 75 -1.00 1.75 -11.05
CA LYS A 75 0.15 0.92 -11.41
C LYS A 75 -0.22 -0.10 -12.49
N GLY A 76 0.76 -0.57 -13.26
CA GLY A 76 0.61 -1.63 -14.25
C GLY A 76 1.68 -2.71 -14.16
N ASN A 77 1.37 -3.87 -14.72
CA ASN A 77 2.30 -4.97 -14.91
C ASN A 77 2.62 -5.12 -16.40
N ILE A 78 3.89 -5.36 -16.74
CA ILE A 78 4.31 -5.58 -18.13
C ILE A 78 4.23 -7.09 -18.38
N ALA A 79 3.12 -7.53 -18.97
CA ALA A 79 2.85 -8.93 -19.20
C ALA A 79 3.81 -9.53 -20.24
N LYS A 80 4.04 -8.80 -21.35
CA LYS A 80 4.92 -9.25 -22.44
C LYS A 80 5.51 -8.07 -23.22
N TRP A 81 6.80 -8.12 -23.54
CA TRP A 81 7.41 -7.25 -24.55
C TRP A 81 7.27 -7.87 -25.95
N LEU A 82 6.77 -7.10 -26.92
CA LEU A 82 6.64 -7.51 -28.33
C LEU A 82 7.78 -6.99 -29.21
N LYS A 83 8.48 -5.94 -28.77
CA LYS A 83 9.67 -5.36 -29.39
C LYS A 83 10.87 -5.41 -28.42
N LYS A 84 12.10 -5.47 -28.95
CA LYS A 84 13.35 -5.63 -28.19
C LYS A 84 14.26 -4.41 -28.32
N GLU A 85 15.27 -4.32 -27.46
CA GLU A 85 16.33 -3.31 -27.56
C GLU A 85 16.99 -3.33 -28.96
N GLY A 86 16.97 -2.18 -29.65
CA GLY A 86 17.45 -2.00 -31.02
C GLY A 86 16.40 -2.14 -32.14
N ASP A 87 15.16 -2.55 -31.82
CA ASP A 87 14.09 -2.64 -32.82
C ASP A 87 13.54 -1.26 -33.22
N SER A 88 13.11 -1.16 -34.48
CA SER A 88 12.40 0.01 -35.02
C SER A 88 10.91 -0.05 -34.67
N ILE A 89 10.37 1.12 -34.30
CA ILE A 89 8.98 1.40 -33.97
C ILE A 89 8.41 2.31 -35.08
N LYS A 90 7.18 2.03 -35.50
CA LYS A 90 6.34 2.95 -36.29
C LYS A 90 5.10 3.36 -35.49
N PRO A 91 4.46 4.50 -35.81
CA PRO A 91 3.15 4.83 -35.27
C PRO A 91 2.14 3.70 -35.51
N GLY A 92 1.50 3.22 -34.46
CA GLY A 92 0.60 2.06 -34.45
C GLY A 92 1.27 0.70 -34.16
N ASP A 93 2.59 0.62 -33.99
CA ASP A 93 3.24 -0.61 -33.52
C ASP A 93 3.00 -0.82 -32.02
N ILE A 94 2.64 -2.05 -31.64
CA ILE A 94 2.49 -2.45 -30.24
C ILE A 94 3.88 -2.77 -29.65
N LEU A 95 4.26 -2.06 -28.59
CA LEU A 95 5.50 -2.28 -27.84
C LEU A 95 5.40 -3.45 -26.86
N ALA A 96 4.34 -3.47 -26.07
CA ALA A 96 4.16 -4.37 -24.95
C ALA A 96 2.68 -4.60 -24.66
N GLN A 97 2.37 -5.74 -24.04
CA GLN A 97 1.07 -5.99 -23.43
C GLN A 97 1.14 -5.63 -21.95
N ILE A 98 0.28 -4.72 -21.51
CA ILE A 98 0.24 -4.22 -20.12
C ILE A 98 -1.00 -4.80 -19.44
N GLU A 99 -0.78 -5.62 -18.41
CA GLU A 99 -1.85 -6.13 -17.54
C GLU A 99 -2.19 -5.05 -16.51
N THR A 100 -3.42 -4.53 -16.62
CA THR A 100 -4.01 -3.54 -15.71
C THR A 100 -4.91 -4.22 -14.67
N ASP A 101 -5.53 -3.43 -13.80
CA ASP A 101 -6.52 -3.91 -12.80
C ASP A 101 -7.85 -4.39 -13.41
N LYS A 102 -8.04 -4.22 -14.73
CA LYS A 102 -9.29 -4.56 -15.46
C LYS A 102 -9.07 -5.47 -16.67
N ALA A 103 -7.99 -5.29 -17.42
CA ALA A 103 -7.71 -6.03 -18.64
C ALA A 103 -6.21 -5.99 -19.01
N THR A 104 -5.77 -6.93 -19.84
CA THR A 104 -4.54 -6.75 -20.61
C THR A 104 -4.83 -5.82 -21.79
N VAL A 105 -4.10 -4.70 -21.86
CA VAL A 105 -4.24 -3.68 -22.90
C VAL A 105 -2.91 -3.59 -23.67
N ASP A 106 -2.99 -3.53 -24.98
CA ASP A 106 -1.82 -3.38 -25.85
C ASP A 106 -1.33 -1.93 -25.84
N PHE A 107 -0.04 -1.73 -25.53
CA PHE A 107 0.59 -0.41 -25.54
C PHE A 107 1.13 -0.11 -26.94
N GLU A 108 0.38 0.68 -27.71
CA GLU A 108 0.79 1.21 -29.01
C GLU A 108 1.66 2.46 -28.88
N MET A 109 2.57 2.65 -29.85
CA MET A 109 3.37 3.86 -29.98
C MET A 109 2.75 4.84 -30.98
N GLN A 110 2.80 6.13 -30.65
CA GLN A 110 2.33 7.21 -31.52
C GLN A 110 3.45 7.88 -32.32
N GLU A 111 4.71 7.63 -31.95
CA GLU A 111 5.91 8.24 -32.51
C GLU A 111 6.83 7.17 -33.15
N GLU A 112 7.60 7.56 -34.17
CA GLU A 112 8.60 6.71 -34.80
C GLU A 112 9.95 6.77 -34.07
N GLY A 113 10.72 5.68 -34.09
CA GLY A 113 12.05 5.65 -33.46
C GLY A 113 12.62 4.26 -33.24
N PHE A 114 13.69 4.17 -32.45
CA PHE A 114 14.36 2.91 -32.08
C PHE A 114 14.41 2.74 -30.56
N ILE A 115 14.17 1.52 -30.06
CA ILE A 115 14.28 1.22 -28.62
C ILE A 115 15.75 1.25 -28.21
N ALA A 116 16.16 2.24 -27.43
CA ALA A 116 17.52 2.37 -26.92
C ALA A 116 17.78 1.44 -25.72
N LYS A 117 16.82 1.36 -24.79
CA LYS A 117 16.91 0.54 -23.57
C LYS A 117 15.52 0.21 -23.00
N LEU A 118 15.35 -1.01 -22.50
CA LEU A 118 14.22 -1.41 -21.66
C LEU A 118 14.68 -1.40 -20.20
N LEU A 119 13.97 -0.66 -19.33
CA LEU A 119 14.33 -0.52 -17.91
C LEU A 119 13.70 -1.60 -17.01
N TYR A 120 12.68 -2.30 -17.52
CA TYR A 120 11.94 -3.33 -16.81
C TYR A 120 11.91 -4.64 -17.61
N PRO A 121 12.21 -5.80 -17.00
CA PRO A 121 12.14 -7.09 -17.68
C PRO A 121 10.70 -7.49 -18.02
N GLU A 122 10.56 -8.47 -18.90
CA GLU A 122 9.27 -9.14 -19.15
C GLU A 122 8.71 -9.75 -17.85
N GLY A 123 7.41 -9.57 -17.59
CA GLY A 123 6.77 -10.00 -16.35
C GLY A 123 6.98 -9.07 -15.14
N ALA A 124 7.56 -7.88 -15.33
CA ALA A 124 7.70 -6.88 -14.26
C ALA A 124 6.33 -6.41 -13.71
N LYS A 125 6.24 -6.25 -12.38
CA LYS A 125 5.00 -5.93 -11.66
C LYS A 125 5.12 -4.62 -10.89
N ASP A 126 3.97 -4.02 -10.57
CA ASP A 126 3.85 -2.81 -9.74
C ASP A 126 4.55 -1.55 -10.30
N VAL A 127 4.70 -1.44 -11.62
CA VAL A 127 5.27 -0.23 -12.26
C VAL A 127 4.25 0.91 -12.15
N LYS A 128 4.61 2.01 -11.50
CA LYS A 128 3.70 3.14 -11.28
C LYS A 128 3.50 3.96 -12.56
N LEU A 129 2.34 4.59 -12.71
CA LEU A 129 2.13 5.61 -13.73
C LEU A 129 3.23 6.69 -13.67
N GLY A 130 3.69 7.16 -14.83
CA GLY A 130 4.76 8.15 -14.93
C GLY A 130 6.18 7.63 -14.66
N GLN A 131 6.39 6.33 -14.38
CA GLN A 131 7.74 5.76 -14.35
C GLN A 131 8.24 5.49 -15.77
N VAL A 132 9.48 5.88 -16.07
CA VAL A 132 10.11 5.62 -17.37
C VAL A 132 10.33 4.11 -17.54
N VAL A 133 9.67 3.52 -18.53
CA VAL A 133 9.68 2.08 -18.82
C VAL A 133 10.72 1.73 -19.89
N ALA A 134 10.84 2.60 -20.89
CA ALA A 134 11.78 2.45 -22.00
C ALA A 134 12.33 3.81 -22.44
N ILE A 135 13.38 3.78 -23.27
CA ILE A 135 13.96 4.96 -23.90
C ILE A 135 13.93 4.74 -25.40
N VAL A 136 13.46 5.75 -26.13
CA VAL A 136 13.41 5.76 -27.59
C VAL A 136 14.35 6.83 -28.13
N VAL A 137 15.03 6.53 -29.23
CA VAL A 137 15.94 7.46 -29.93
C VAL A 137 15.64 7.47 -31.42
N ASP A 138 15.80 8.64 -32.05
CA ASP A 138 15.47 8.84 -33.47
C ASP A 138 16.46 8.14 -34.40
N SER A 139 17.72 7.98 -33.96
CA SER A 139 18.80 7.36 -34.72
C SER A 139 19.26 6.02 -34.14
N LYS A 140 19.39 5.02 -35.01
CA LYS A 140 19.88 3.68 -34.66
C LYS A 140 21.31 3.68 -34.09
N ASP A 141 22.13 4.65 -34.47
CA ASP A 141 23.52 4.77 -34.00
C ASP A 141 23.63 5.21 -32.53
N ASP A 142 22.57 5.80 -31.98
CA ASP A 142 22.53 6.27 -30.60
C ASP A 142 22.10 5.19 -29.60
N VAL A 143 21.44 4.11 -30.04
CA VAL A 143 21.04 2.95 -29.22
C VAL A 143 22.22 2.40 -28.40
N ALA A 144 23.42 2.33 -29.00
CA ALA A 144 24.60 1.82 -28.33
C ALA A 144 25.07 2.68 -27.13
N LYS A 145 24.72 3.98 -27.09
CA LYS A 145 25.14 4.94 -26.06
C LYS A 145 24.27 4.87 -24.79
N PHE A 146 23.12 4.20 -24.84
CA PHE A 146 22.22 4.00 -23.70
C PHE A 146 22.36 2.65 -23.01
N LYS A 147 23.33 1.80 -23.42
CA LYS A 147 23.55 0.48 -22.80
C LYS A 147 23.79 0.54 -21.29
N ASP A 148 24.51 1.56 -20.83
CA ASP A 148 24.84 1.80 -19.41
C ASP A 148 23.85 2.75 -18.71
N TYR A 149 22.73 3.11 -19.34
CA TYR A 149 21.75 4.03 -18.77
C TYR A 149 20.96 3.36 -17.64
N SER A 150 21.29 3.71 -16.39
CA SER A 150 20.50 3.39 -15.20
C SER A 150 19.74 4.62 -14.68
N GLY A 151 18.81 5.14 -15.50
CA GLY A 151 17.88 6.18 -15.04
C GLY A 151 17.01 5.67 -13.90
N SER A 152 17.26 6.16 -12.69
CA SER A 152 16.59 5.91 -11.39
C SER A 152 15.59 4.74 -11.32
N ALA A 153 16.05 3.55 -11.68
CA ALA A 153 15.26 2.32 -11.61
C ALA A 153 15.50 1.64 -10.26
N THR A 154 14.79 2.07 -9.22
CA THR A 154 14.76 1.35 -7.93
C THR A 154 13.89 0.10 -8.05
N VAL A 155 14.41 -0.92 -8.73
CA VAL A 155 13.88 -2.28 -8.75
C VAL A 155 15.01 -3.23 -8.39
N ALA A 156 14.92 -3.85 -7.21
CA ALA A 156 15.82 -4.93 -6.84
C ALA A 156 15.45 -6.19 -7.63
N ALA A 157 16.41 -6.77 -8.35
CA ALA A 157 16.20 -8.00 -9.11
C ALA A 157 16.13 -9.22 -8.17
N PRO A 158 15.14 -10.13 -8.31
CA PRO A 158 15.14 -11.42 -7.64
C PRO A 158 16.20 -12.35 -8.26
N ALA A 159 17.03 -12.98 -7.44
CA ALA A 159 17.99 -13.98 -7.91
C ALA A 159 17.31 -15.32 -8.18
N ALA A 160 17.61 -15.94 -9.34
CA ALA A 160 17.15 -17.29 -9.67
C ALA A 160 18.04 -18.38 -8.99
N PRO A 161 17.51 -19.59 -8.71
CA PRO A 161 18.20 -20.55 -7.85
C PRO A 161 19.25 -21.39 -8.59
N ALA A 162 20.37 -21.69 -7.93
CA ALA A 162 21.35 -22.67 -8.39
C ALA A 162 21.07 -24.07 -7.80
N ALA A 163 21.16 -25.10 -8.64
CA ALA A 163 20.96 -26.50 -8.27
C ALA A 163 22.20 -27.11 -7.54
N PRO A 164 22.04 -28.23 -6.79
CA PRO A 164 22.94 -28.55 -5.68
C PRO A 164 24.13 -29.47 -6.01
N ALA A 165 25.22 -29.32 -5.24
CA ALA A 165 26.33 -30.28 -5.16
C ALA A 165 26.33 -31.01 -3.80
N LYS A 166 26.82 -32.25 -3.80
CA LYS A 166 26.56 -33.27 -2.75
C LYS A 166 27.57 -33.25 -1.59
N ALA A 167 27.15 -33.82 -0.46
CA ALA A 167 27.84 -33.81 0.83
C ALA A 167 29.07 -34.74 0.94
N ALA A 168 29.98 -34.42 1.88
CA ALA A 168 30.75 -35.38 2.66
C ALA A 168 31.21 -34.79 4.01
N ALA A 169 31.17 -35.62 5.06
CA ALA A 169 31.71 -35.44 6.42
C ALA A 169 31.86 -36.86 7.03
N PRO A 170 32.39 -37.08 8.26
CA PRO A 170 33.16 -36.22 9.18
C PRO A 170 34.49 -36.86 9.67
N ALA A 171 35.31 -36.15 10.47
CA ALA A 171 36.22 -36.76 11.47
C ALA A 171 36.72 -35.73 12.51
N GLN A 172 36.82 -36.14 13.78
CA GLN A 172 37.36 -35.36 14.92
C GLN A 172 38.75 -35.84 15.33
N ALA A 173 39.64 -34.93 15.72
CA ALA A 173 40.61 -35.09 16.83
C ALA A 173 41.29 -33.74 17.17
N ALA A 174 41.64 -33.53 18.44
CA ALA A 174 42.43 -32.39 18.97
C ALA A 174 43.69 -32.95 19.70
N PRO A 175 44.59 -32.17 20.35
CA PRO A 175 44.66 -30.70 20.54
C PRO A 175 46.08 -30.04 20.41
N ALA A 176 46.15 -28.69 20.56
CA ALA A 176 47.32 -27.85 20.93
C ALA A 176 48.56 -27.80 19.97
N LYS A 177 49.27 -26.71 19.65
CA LYS A 177 49.45 -25.29 20.10
C LYS A 177 50.21 -24.52 18.95
N SER A 178 50.33 -23.20 18.83
CA SER A 178 49.54 -22.02 19.29
C SER A 178 50.17 -20.68 18.78
N ALA A 179 49.35 -19.72 18.32
CA ALA A 179 49.62 -18.27 18.10
C ALA A 179 50.54 -17.83 16.92
N PRO A 180 50.43 -16.58 16.41
CA PRO A 180 49.58 -15.45 16.84
C PRO A 180 48.54 -14.95 15.80
N VAL A 181 47.61 -14.10 16.27
CA VAL A 181 46.46 -13.57 15.52
C VAL A 181 46.55 -12.04 15.41
N ALA A 182 46.20 -11.47 14.25
CA ALA A 182 46.01 -10.02 14.08
C ALA A 182 44.58 -9.60 14.46
N SER A 183 44.44 -8.51 15.20
CA SER A 183 43.18 -8.12 15.87
C SER A 183 42.24 -7.25 15.04
N ALA A 184 40.94 -7.47 15.24
CA ALA A 184 39.86 -6.59 14.80
C ALA A 184 39.77 -5.31 15.67
N PRO A 185 39.15 -4.21 15.19
CA PRO A 185 39.03 -2.96 15.94
C PRO A 185 38.17 -3.10 17.20
N GLN A 186 38.62 -2.49 18.29
CA GLN A 186 38.10 -2.70 19.63
C GLN A 186 37.11 -1.59 20.03
N GLN A 187 35.90 -1.96 20.47
CA GLN A 187 34.98 -1.05 21.14
C GLN A 187 35.60 -0.53 22.46
N ALA A 188 35.53 0.78 22.68
CA ALA A 188 35.97 1.38 23.94
C ALA A 188 35.03 1.02 25.09
N LYS A 189 35.59 0.65 26.24
CA LYS A 189 34.83 0.32 27.44
C LYS A 189 34.43 1.60 28.19
N SER A 190 33.25 1.55 28.82
CA SER A 190 32.81 2.52 29.82
C SER A 190 33.88 2.71 30.91
N GLY A 191 34.48 3.89 30.97
CA GLY A 191 35.43 4.28 32.03
C GLY A 191 36.55 5.22 31.58
N ASP A 192 36.93 5.20 30.30
CA ASP A 192 38.04 6.03 29.81
C ASP A 192 37.67 7.49 29.56
N ARG A 193 38.63 8.38 29.85
CA ARG A 193 38.44 9.83 29.89
C ARG A 193 38.34 10.40 28.45
N ILE A 194 37.14 10.81 28.02
CA ILE A 194 36.90 11.31 26.66
C ILE A 194 37.75 12.56 26.36
N PHE A 195 38.74 12.40 25.48
CA PHE A 195 39.60 13.47 24.99
C PHE A 195 38.90 14.26 23.88
N ALA A 196 38.10 15.25 24.28
CA ALA A 196 37.52 16.25 23.38
C ALA A 196 38.06 17.64 23.68
N SER A 197 38.21 18.46 22.64
CA SER A 197 38.59 19.88 22.81
C SER A 197 37.49 20.68 23.53
N PRO A 198 37.81 21.73 24.33
CA PRO A 198 36.81 22.48 25.08
C PRO A 198 35.70 23.11 24.22
N LEU A 199 36.02 23.40 22.95
CA LEU A 199 35.08 23.98 22.00
C LEU A 199 34.21 22.90 21.32
N ALA A 200 34.74 21.69 21.11
CA ALA A 200 33.94 20.55 20.65
C ALA A 200 32.92 20.10 21.71
N LYS A 201 33.27 20.15 23.01
CA LYS A 201 32.34 19.82 24.10
C LYS A 201 31.12 20.74 24.09
N ARG A 202 31.32 22.08 24.11
CA ARG A 202 30.20 23.04 24.05
C ARG A 202 29.30 22.83 22.84
N VAL A 203 29.88 22.62 21.65
CA VAL A 203 29.09 22.40 20.42
C VAL A 203 28.31 21.08 20.47
N ALA A 204 28.82 20.05 21.15
CA ALA A 204 28.10 18.80 21.37
C ALA A 204 26.99 18.96 22.42
N ASP A 205 27.26 19.67 23.52
CA ASP A 205 26.30 19.98 24.58
C ASP A 205 25.13 20.84 24.03
N GLU A 206 25.42 21.89 23.24
CA GLU A 206 24.45 22.74 22.55
C GLU A 206 23.62 21.97 21.50
N ALA A 207 24.16 20.88 20.93
CA ALA A 207 23.49 20.05 19.94
C ALA A 207 22.84 18.79 20.53
N GLY A 208 22.98 18.53 21.85
CA GLY A 208 22.48 17.32 22.51
C GLY A 208 23.12 16.01 22.02
N LEU A 209 24.37 16.05 21.54
CA LEU A 209 25.08 14.90 20.96
C LEU A 209 26.00 14.24 21.99
N ASP A 210 25.84 12.94 22.24
CA ASP A 210 26.80 12.17 23.04
C ASP A 210 28.11 11.92 22.26
N LEU A 211 29.24 12.19 22.93
CA LEU A 211 30.58 12.10 22.37
C LEU A 211 31.17 10.68 22.43
N THR A 212 30.53 9.73 23.12
CA THR A 212 31.01 8.34 23.27
C THR A 212 31.20 7.59 21.94
N GLY A 213 30.44 7.93 20.91
CA GLY A 213 30.49 7.33 19.57
C GLY A 213 31.25 8.14 18.50
N VAL A 214 31.82 9.30 18.84
CA VAL A 214 32.43 10.20 17.85
C VAL A 214 33.94 9.93 17.71
N GLN A 215 34.36 9.45 16.55
CA GLN A 215 35.78 9.28 16.20
C GLN A 215 36.46 10.66 16.11
N GLY A 216 37.45 10.92 16.96
CA GLY A 216 38.17 12.20 16.98
C GLY A 216 39.33 12.25 15.98
N SER A 217 39.34 13.26 15.10
CA SER A 217 40.37 13.43 14.04
C SER A 217 41.55 14.32 14.45
N GLY A 218 41.52 14.89 15.65
CA GLY A 218 42.55 15.78 16.16
C GLY A 218 43.78 15.07 16.74
N PRO A 219 44.88 15.80 17.04
CA PRO A 219 46.09 15.24 17.62
C PRO A 219 45.82 14.40 18.87
N ASN A 220 46.39 13.18 18.90
CA ASN A 220 46.11 12.14 19.89
C ASN A 220 44.63 11.67 19.94
N ASN A 221 44.01 11.47 18.77
CA ASN A 221 42.62 11.05 18.58
C ASN A 221 41.59 11.95 19.30
N ARG A 222 41.89 13.26 19.39
CA ARG A 222 41.07 14.22 20.12
C ARG A 222 39.89 14.66 19.27
N ILE A 223 38.69 14.64 19.84
CA ILE A 223 37.47 15.14 19.18
C ILE A 223 37.57 16.66 19.02
N ILE A 224 37.55 17.13 17.77
CA ILE A 224 37.55 18.55 17.40
C ILE A 224 36.17 18.99 16.90
N LYS A 225 35.95 20.30 16.80
CA LYS A 225 34.67 20.89 16.39
C LYS A 225 34.14 20.30 15.08
N ALA A 226 35.02 20.08 14.11
CA ALA A 226 34.67 19.51 12.80
C ALA A 226 34.10 18.08 12.90
N ASP A 227 34.58 17.25 13.84
CA ASP A 227 34.08 15.89 14.03
C ASP A 227 32.64 15.91 14.58
N VAL A 228 32.36 16.83 15.50
CA VAL A 228 31.02 17.06 16.08
C VAL A 228 30.06 17.62 15.03
N GLU A 229 30.48 18.61 14.24
CA GLU A 229 29.66 19.17 13.15
C GLU A 229 29.40 18.13 12.04
N ALA A 230 30.37 17.26 11.73
CA ALA A 230 30.19 16.15 10.80
C ALA A 230 29.20 15.11 11.35
N ALA A 231 29.26 14.78 12.65
CA ALA A 231 28.31 13.88 13.31
C ALA A 231 26.88 14.46 13.38
N ILE A 232 26.72 15.76 13.64
CA ILE A 232 25.43 16.45 13.58
C ILE A 232 24.87 16.45 12.14
N SER A 233 25.73 16.66 11.15
CA SER A 233 25.35 16.67 9.73
C SER A 233 24.94 15.29 9.22
N SER A 234 25.65 14.23 9.61
CA SER A 234 25.28 12.85 9.26
C SER A 234 24.01 12.39 10.00
N ALA A 235 23.81 12.81 11.25
CA ALA A 235 22.56 12.56 11.99
C ALA A 235 21.33 13.24 11.35
N LYS A 236 21.50 14.42 10.74
CA LYS A 236 20.42 15.10 9.97
C LYS A 236 20.21 14.55 8.55
N ALA A 237 21.18 13.83 7.99
CA ALA A 237 21.10 13.28 6.62
C ALA A 237 20.43 11.90 6.54
N ALA A 238 20.17 11.24 7.67
CA ALA A 238 19.45 9.97 7.72
C ALA A 238 17.95 10.20 8.00
N PRO A 239 17.05 10.13 7.00
CA PRO A 239 15.63 10.01 7.30
C PRO A 239 15.43 8.68 8.02
N LYS A 240 15.06 8.73 9.31
CA LYS A 240 14.47 7.58 10.00
C LYS A 240 13.22 7.19 9.22
N LYS A 241 13.36 6.18 8.35
CA LYS A 241 12.23 5.35 7.96
C LYS A 241 11.72 4.71 9.24
N THR A 242 10.70 5.32 9.84
CA THR A 242 9.77 4.61 10.71
C THR A 242 9.05 3.59 9.84
N GLY A 243 9.72 2.48 9.56
CA GLY A 243 9.06 1.30 9.04
C GLY A 243 7.96 0.95 10.04
N ALA A 244 6.78 0.60 9.52
CA ALA A 244 5.74 -0.01 10.33
C ALA A 244 6.38 -1.16 11.15
N PRO A 245 5.97 -1.34 12.43
CA PRO A 245 6.62 -2.31 13.31
C PRO A 245 6.64 -3.68 12.64
N GLN A 246 7.84 -4.11 12.24
CA GLN A 246 8.07 -5.46 11.74
C GLN A 246 7.79 -6.38 12.91
N ILE A 247 6.72 -7.16 12.83
CA ILE A 247 6.45 -8.22 13.78
C ILE A 247 7.58 -9.24 13.61
N ILE A 248 8.53 -9.24 14.54
CA ILE A 248 9.57 -10.26 14.61
C ILE A 248 8.86 -11.54 15.05
N LEU A 249 8.40 -12.31 14.05
CA LEU A 249 7.89 -13.66 14.27
C LEU A 249 9.05 -14.49 14.85
N PRO A 250 8.82 -15.28 15.91
CA PRO A 250 9.86 -16.15 16.45
C PRO A 250 10.31 -17.15 15.38
N ASN A 251 11.63 -17.29 15.19
CA ASN A 251 12.20 -18.20 14.20
C ASN A 251 11.78 -19.63 14.56
N PHE A 252 10.94 -20.26 13.73
CA PHE A 252 10.35 -21.56 14.04
C PHE A 252 11.31 -22.70 13.67
N GLU A 253 12.43 -22.78 14.39
CA GLU A 253 13.46 -23.79 14.18
C GLU A 253 12.96 -25.19 14.57
N GLY A 254 12.62 -26.01 13.57
CA GLY A 254 12.29 -27.42 13.76
C GLY A 254 11.08 -27.94 12.96
N GLY A 255 10.30 -27.08 12.31
CA GLY A 255 9.21 -27.49 11.42
C GLY A 255 9.59 -27.47 9.93
N ALA A 256 9.05 -28.40 9.14
CA ALA A 256 9.04 -28.24 7.69
C ALA A 256 8.01 -27.15 7.33
N VAL A 257 8.50 -25.98 6.94
CA VAL A 257 7.68 -24.85 6.49
C VAL A 257 7.45 -24.97 4.98
N GLU A 258 6.20 -24.86 4.55
CA GLU A 258 5.82 -24.80 3.13
C GLU A 258 5.27 -23.40 2.80
N ASP A 259 5.99 -22.67 1.94
CA ASP A 259 5.60 -21.32 1.51
C ASP A 259 4.68 -21.37 0.28
N GLN A 260 3.39 -21.07 0.45
CA GLN A 260 2.45 -20.94 -0.66
C GLN A 260 2.35 -19.48 -1.15
N THR A 261 2.52 -19.27 -2.46
CA THR A 261 2.41 -17.93 -3.08
C THR A 261 0.96 -17.43 -3.10
N ASN A 262 0.72 -16.24 -2.57
CA ASN A 262 -0.59 -15.59 -2.60
C ASN A 262 -1.01 -15.15 -4.03
N SER A 263 -2.20 -15.58 -4.47
CA SER A 263 -2.82 -15.15 -5.72
C SER A 263 -3.22 -13.66 -5.71
N ASN A 264 -3.31 -13.03 -6.89
CA ASN A 264 -3.69 -11.61 -7.00
C ASN A 264 -5.08 -11.33 -6.42
N ILE A 265 -6.06 -12.22 -6.66
CA ILE A 265 -7.42 -12.12 -6.09
C ILE A 265 -7.37 -12.09 -4.55
N ARG A 266 -6.57 -12.97 -3.93
CA ARG A 266 -6.41 -13.04 -2.47
C ARG A 266 -5.81 -11.76 -1.89
N LYS A 267 -4.84 -11.14 -2.57
CA LYS A 267 -4.26 -9.84 -2.18
C LYS A 267 -5.30 -8.73 -2.20
N VAL A 268 -6.05 -8.58 -3.31
CA VAL A 268 -7.10 -7.56 -3.43
C VAL A 268 -8.19 -7.72 -2.36
N ILE A 269 -8.59 -8.96 -2.05
CA ILE A 269 -9.53 -9.24 -0.96
C ILE A 269 -8.92 -8.85 0.40
N ALA A 270 -7.66 -9.20 0.67
CA ALA A 270 -6.98 -8.85 1.91
C ALA A 270 -6.86 -7.33 2.12
N ASP A 271 -6.53 -6.58 1.06
CA ASP A 271 -6.46 -5.11 1.09
C ASP A 271 -7.84 -4.50 1.36
N ARG A 272 -8.90 -4.96 0.66
CA ARG A 272 -10.28 -4.50 0.89
C ARG A 272 -10.78 -4.80 2.30
N LEU A 273 -10.52 -6.00 2.83
CA LEU A 273 -10.91 -6.39 4.18
C LEU A 273 -10.14 -5.60 5.25
N SER A 274 -8.84 -5.38 5.04
CA SER A 274 -8.00 -4.56 5.93
C SER A 274 -8.48 -3.11 5.95
N TYR A 275 -8.72 -2.52 4.78
CA TYR A 275 -9.29 -1.18 4.66
C TYR A 275 -10.64 -1.08 5.37
N SER A 276 -11.56 -2.02 5.12
CA SER A 276 -12.86 -2.07 5.82
C SER A 276 -12.68 -2.10 7.33
N LYS A 277 -11.82 -3.01 7.83
CA LYS A 277 -11.69 -3.25 9.27
C LYS A 277 -10.98 -2.14 10.03
N GLN A 278 -10.11 -1.40 9.37
CA GLN A 278 -9.41 -0.24 9.93
C GLN A 278 -10.25 1.04 9.89
N ASN A 279 -11.06 1.25 8.83
CA ASN A 279 -11.77 2.52 8.61
C ASN A 279 -13.26 2.52 8.98
N ILE A 280 -13.89 1.35 9.11
CA ILE A 280 -15.30 1.21 9.51
C ILE A 280 -15.36 0.80 10.99
N PRO A 281 -15.92 1.64 11.89
CA PRO A 281 -16.19 1.25 13.28
C PRO A 281 -17.32 0.21 13.29
N HIS A 282 -16.93 -1.06 13.28
CA HIS A 282 -17.86 -2.19 13.25
C HIS A 282 -18.54 -2.36 14.61
N TYR A 283 -19.86 -2.31 14.60
CA TYR A 283 -20.72 -2.72 15.71
C TYR A 283 -21.53 -3.96 15.32
N TYR A 284 -21.88 -4.80 16.30
CA TYR A 284 -22.54 -6.09 16.06
C TYR A 284 -23.79 -6.23 16.93
N VAL A 285 -24.90 -6.60 16.30
CA VAL A 285 -26.16 -6.97 16.99
C VAL A 285 -26.54 -8.37 16.59
N THR A 286 -26.64 -9.27 17.56
CA THR A 286 -27.14 -10.64 17.35
C THR A 286 -28.58 -10.75 17.83
N VAL A 287 -29.45 -11.28 16.98
CA VAL A 287 -30.85 -11.59 17.30
C VAL A 287 -31.08 -13.08 17.09
N SER A 288 -31.72 -13.73 18.07
CA SER A 288 -32.21 -15.11 17.93
C SER A 288 -33.65 -15.09 17.43
N VAL A 289 -33.92 -15.86 16.38
CA VAL A 289 -35.24 -15.95 15.72
C VAL A 289 -35.69 -17.40 15.62
N SER A 290 -36.97 -17.68 15.88
CA SER A 290 -37.56 -18.99 15.62
C SER A 290 -37.85 -19.17 14.13
N VAL A 291 -37.46 -20.31 13.55
CA VAL A 291 -37.67 -20.60 12.12
C VAL A 291 -38.75 -21.65 11.87
N ASP A 292 -39.46 -22.14 12.90
CA ASP A 292 -40.43 -23.23 12.75
C ASP A 292 -41.58 -22.89 11.78
N ASN A 293 -42.13 -21.67 11.88
CA ASN A 293 -43.19 -21.20 10.99
C ASN A 293 -42.68 -20.97 9.56
N LEU A 294 -41.46 -20.44 9.41
CA LEU A 294 -40.79 -20.29 8.12
C LEU A 294 -40.59 -21.65 7.44
N LEU A 295 -40.13 -22.67 8.17
CA LEU A 295 -39.94 -24.03 7.65
C LEU A 295 -41.26 -24.69 7.25
N LYS A 296 -42.34 -24.49 8.02
CA LYS A 296 -43.70 -24.94 7.66
C LYS A 296 -44.20 -24.26 6.38
N LEU A 297 -44.07 -22.94 6.27
CA LEU A 297 -44.49 -22.20 5.07
C LEU A 297 -43.66 -22.63 3.85
N ARG A 298 -42.34 -22.74 3.98
CA ARG A 298 -41.45 -23.24 2.92
C ARG A 298 -41.87 -24.63 2.44
N GLY A 299 -42.32 -25.51 3.34
CA GLY A 299 -42.87 -26.82 3.00
C GLY A 299 -44.13 -26.71 2.12
N LYS A 300 -45.07 -25.83 2.48
CA LYS A 300 -46.27 -25.56 1.66
C LYS A 300 -45.93 -24.95 0.30
N LEU A 301 -45.06 -23.94 0.26
CA LEU A 301 -44.66 -23.26 -0.97
C LEU A 301 -43.93 -24.21 -1.94
N ASN A 302 -43.01 -25.03 -1.45
CA ASN A 302 -42.28 -26.01 -2.29
C ASN A 302 -43.16 -27.15 -2.84
N ALA A 303 -44.40 -27.31 -2.36
CA ALA A 303 -45.35 -28.25 -2.95
C ALA A 303 -46.06 -27.67 -4.20
N GLN A 304 -45.93 -26.37 -4.47
CA GLN A 304 -46.60 -25.67 -5.58
C GLN A 304 -45.63 -24.86 -6.47
N ALA A 305 -44.46 -24.47 -5.96
CA ALA A 305 -43.43 -23.74 -6.70
C ALA A 305 -42.76 -24.63 -7.77
N LYS A 306 -42.38 -24.03 -8.90
CA LYS A 306 -41.60 -24.70 -9.97
C LYS A 306 -40.12 -24.75 -9.62
N SER A 307 -39.61 -23.73 -8.92
CA SER A 307 -38.26 -23.71 -8.36
C SER A 307 -38.25 -24.04 -6.86
N LYS A 308 -37.28 -24.84 -6.43
CA LYS A 308 -37.09 -25.22 -5.02
C LYS A 308 -36.59 -24.03 -4.18
N ILE A 309 -37.47 -23.48 -3.35
CA ILE A 309 -37.19 -22.38 -2.43
C ILE A 309 -36.41 -22.90 -1.20
N SER A 310 -35.30 -22.23 -0.92
CA SER A 310 -34.40 -22.46 0.22
C SER A 310 -34.75 -21.57 1.41
N VAL A 311 -34.12 -21.80 2.57
CA VAL A 311 -34.23 -20.86 3.72
C VAL A 311 -33.54 -19.53 3.38
N ASN A 312 -32.47 -19.58 2.59
CA ASN A 312 -31.67 -18.41 2.24
C ASN A 312 -32.48 -17.39 1.43
N ASP A 313 -33.35 -17.85 0.54
CA ASP A 313 -34.17 -17.00 -0.33
C ASP A 313 -35.24 -16.25 0.49
N MET A 314 -35.81 -16.92 1.49
CA MET A 314 -36.74 -16.32 2.46
C MET A 314 -36.02 -15.32 3.39
N VAL A 315 -34.79 -15.63 3.82
CA VAL A 315 -33.95 -14.71 4.60
C VAL A 315 -33.56 -13.47 3.78
N ILE A 316 -33.23 -13.64 2.49
CA ILE A 316 -32.97 -12.54 1.55
C ILE A 316 -34.20 -11.65 1.41
N LYS A 317 -35.40 -12.23 1.22
CA LYS A 317 -36.64 -11.45 1.14
C LYS A 317 -36.92 -10.72 2.45
N ALA A 318 -36.88 -11.39 3.60
CA ALA A 318 -37.10 -10.79 4.92
C ALA A 318 -36.10 -9.66 5.22
N ALA A 319 -34.80 -9.86 4.95
CA ALA A 319 -33.78 -8.83 5.09
C ALA A 319 -34.04 -7.64 4.14
N SER A 320 -34.44 -7.90 2.89
CA SER A 320 -34.74 -6.84 1.93
C SER A 320 -35.94 -5.98 2.36
N LEU A 321 -36.97 -6.59 2.94
CA LEU A 321 -38.14 -5.87 3.48
C LEU A 321 -37.81 -5.13 4.78
N ALA A 322 -36.99 -5.70 5.66
CA ALA A 322 -36.47 -5.02 6.85
C ALA A 322 -35.65 -3.77 6.47
N CYS A 323 -34.86 -3.83 5.40
CA CYS A 323 -34.16 -2.68 4.81
C CYS A 323 -35.09 -1.64 4.15
N VAL A 324 -36.35 -1.97 3.85
CA VAL A 324 -37.37 -0.98 3.42
C VAL A 324 -38.05 -0.33 4.63
N ARG A 325 -38.33 -1.12 5.70
CA ARG A 325 -38.93 -0.62 6.95
C ARG A 325 -37.96 0.23 7.78
N VAL A 326 -36.68 -0.13 7.81
CA VAL A 326 -35.58 0.60 8.50
C VAL A 326 -34.51 0.99 7.47
N PRO A 327 -34.79 2.00 6.64
CA PRO A 327 -34.00 2.34 5.44
C PRO A 327 -32.64 2.98 5.72
N GLU A 328 -32.34 3.33 6.97
CA GLU A 328 -31.02 3.76 7.43
C GLU A 328 -29.96 2.67 7.21
N THR A 329 -30.32 1.38 7.39
CA THR A 329 -29.39 0.26 7.15
C THR A 329 -29.09 0.02 5.67
N ASN A 330 -29.89 0.56 4.75
CA ASN A 330 -29.67 0.52 3.31
C ASN A 330 -28.95 1.78 2.80
N SER A 331 -27.80 2.09 3.42
CA SER A 331 -27.03 3.32 3.16
C SER A 331 -25.53 3.07 3.04
N SER A 332 -24.80 4.09 2.56
CA SER A 332 -23.34 4.14 2.43
C SER A 332 -22.79 5.43 3.05
N TRP A 333 -21.67 5.32 3.77
CA TRP A 333 -20.88 6.48 4.21
C TRP A 333 -20.00 6.99 3.06
N MET A 334 -20.20 8.24 2.62
CA MET A 334 -19.45 8.87 1.50
C MET A 334 -18.52 9.99 1.98
N GLY A 335 -18.08 9.97 3.25
CA GLY A 335 -17.23 11.02 3.82
C GLY A 335 -18.03 12.22 4.32
N GLU A 336 -18.47 13.09 3.40
CA GLU A 336 -19.24 14.30 3.74
C GLU A 336 -20.75 14.05 3.84
N VAL A 337 -21.26 13.01 3.16
CA VAL A 337 -22.69 12.70 3.09
C VAL A 337 -22.96 11.23 3.33
N ILE A 338 -24.14 10.92 3.89
CA ILE A 338 -24.68 9.56 3.93
C ILE A 338 -25.56 9.36 2.71
N ARG A 339 -25.18 8.43 1.83
CA ARG A 339 -25.98 8.06 0.65
C ARG A 339 -26.93 6.93 1.03
N ARG A 340 -28.22 7.26 1.13
CA ARG A 340 -29.29 6.28 1.38
C ARG A 340 -29.90 5.80 0.05
N TYR A 341 -30.02 4.49 -0.12
CA TYR A 341 -30.58 3.89 -1.32
C TYR A 341 -32.07 3.58 -1.12
N ARG A 342 -32.90 3.87 -2.13
CA ARG A 342 -34.32 3.48 -2.13
C ARG A 342 -34.52 2.02 -2.55
N ASN A 343 -33.72 1.58 -3.52
CA ASN A 343 -33.73 0.20 -4.00
C ASN A 343 -32.79 -0.66 -3.15
N VAL A 344 -33.17 -1.92 -2.96
CA VAL A 344 -32.48 -2.87 -2.09
C VAL A 344 -31.84 -3.96 -2.95
N ASN A 345 -30.51 -3.91 -3.10
CA ASN A 345 -29.71 -4.81 -3.93
C ASN A 345 -28.83 -5.72 -3.04
N MET A 346 -29.15 -7.02 -2.96
CA MET A 346 -28.45 -7.93 -2.02
C MET A 346 -27.24 -8.57 -2.67
N SER A 347 -26.06 -8.33 -2.10
CA SER A 347 -24.88 -9.16 -2.33
C SER A 347 -25.05 -10.48 -1.56
N VAL A 348 -24.93 -11.62 -2.24
CA VAL A 348 -24.95 -12.95 -1.59
C VAL A 348 -23.55 -13.54 -1.62
N ALA A 349 -22.97 -13.81 -0.45
CA ALA A 349 -21.63 -14.37 -0.35
C ALA A 349 -21.64 -15.86 -0.77
N VAL A 350 -20.90 -16.19 -1.83
CA VAL A 350 -20.75 -17.55 -2.38
C VAL A 350 -19.28 -17.98 -2.26
N GLN A 351 -19.06 -19.09 -1.56
CA GLN A 351 -17.76 -19.73 -1.51
C GLN A 351 -17.48 -20.48 -2.82
N THR A 352 -16.31 -20.22 -3.42
CA THR A 352 -15.79 -20.91 -4.61
C THR A 352 -14.35 -21.37 -4.35
N ASP A 353 -13.80 -22.22 -5.21
CA ASP A 353 -12.42 -22.69 -5.10
C ASP A 353 -11.40 -21.55 -5.34
N PHE A 354 -11.79 -20.52 -6.09
CA PHE A 354 -11.01 -19.31 -6.34
C PHE A 354 -11.06 -18.31 -5.17
N GLY A 355 -11.97 -18.51 -4.21
CA GLY A 355 -12.17 -17.64 -3.05
C GLY A 355 -13.64 -17.25 -2.83
N LEU A 356 -13.83 -16.22 -2.00
CA LEU A 356 -15.17 -15.68 -1.70
C LEU A 356 -15.59 -14.68 -2.79
N MET A 357 -16.72 -14.94 -3.45
CA MET A 357 -17.37 -14.00 -4.37
C MET A 357 -18.67 -13.47 -3.75
N ALA A 358 -19.08 -12.25 -4.09
CA ALA A 358 -20.28 -11.62 -3.55
C ALA A 358 -21.17 -11.03 -4.65
N PRO A 359 -21.70 -11.85 -5.57
CA PRO A 359 -22.60 -11.39 -6.63
C PRO A 359 -23.90 -10.78 -6.10
N VAL A 360 -24.50 -9.89 -6.90
CA VAL A 360 -25.56 -8.97 -6.51
C VAL A 360 -26.87 -9.30 -7.21
N ILE A 361 -27.92 -9.42 -6.42
CA ILE A 361 -29.31 -9.53 -6.87
C ILE A 361 -29.95 -8.16 -6.77
N THR A 362 -30.35 -7.59 -7.91
CA THR A 362 -30.96 -6.26 -7.96
C THR A 362 -32.42 -6.29 -7.53
N ASN A 363 -32.88 -5.20 -6.90
CA ASN A 363 -34.29 -4.94 -6.56
C ASN A 363 -35.01 -6.06 -5.75
N THR A 364 -34.30 -6.83 -4.92
CA THR A 364 -34.84 -7.95 -4.10
C THR A 364 -36.15 -7.65 -3.36
N HIS A 365 -36.28 -6.44 -2.79
CA HIS A 365 -37.50 -5.97 -2.14
C HIS A 365 -38.77 -6.08 -3.02
N LEU A 366 -38.66 -5.91 -4.35
CA LEU A 366 -39.79 -6.04 -5.29
C LEU A 366 -40.02 -7.49 -5.76
N LYS A 367 -38.95 -8.28 -5.88
CA LYS A 367 -38.97 -9.61 -6.51
C LYS A 367 -39.74 -10.67 -5.71
N GLY A 368 -40.28 -11.66 -6.40
CA GLY A 368 -40.94 -12.81 -5.78
C GLY A 368 -39.94 -13.83 -5.21
N LEU A 369 -40.37 -14.68 -4.25
CA LEU A 369 -39.48 -15.72 -3.68
C LEU A 369 -38.97 -16.71 -4.74
N GLU A 370 -39.80 -17.07 -5.72
CA GLU A 370 -39.42 -17.99 -6.81
C GLU A 370 -38.41 -17.38 -7.78
N GLU A 371 -38.57 -16.08 -8.09
CA GLU A 371 -37.63 -15.30 -8.91
C GLU A 371 -36.27 -15.18 -8.22
N ILE A 372 -36.26 -14.82 -6.93
CA ILE A 372 -35.06 -14.76 -6.08
C ILE A 372 -34.36 -16.13 -6.04
N ALA A 373 -35.10 -17.22 -5.82
CA ALA A 373 -34.53 -18.57 -5.78
C ALA A 373 -33.93 -19.00 -7.14
N SER A 374 -34.57 -18.63 -8.25
CA SER A 374 -34.07 -18.90 -9.60
C SER A 374 -32.78 -18.13 -9.90
N GLU A 375 -32.75 -16.83 -9.60
CA GLU A 375 -31.57 -15.98 -9.80
C GLU A 375 -30.38 -16.43 -8.93
N ILE A 376 -30.61 -16.74 -7.65
CA ILE A 376 -29.55 -17.27 -6.75
C ILE A 376 -28.96 -18.56 -7.33
N LYS A 377 -29.79 -19.45 -7.87
CA LYS A 377 -29.33 -20.73 -8.42
C LYS A 377 -28.46 -20.54 -9.66
N ASP A 378 -28.85 -19.67 -10.58
CA ASP A 378 -28.06 -19.31 -11.76
C ASP A 378 -26.75 -18.61 -11.38
N ILE A 379 -26.83 -17.55 -10.59
CA ILE A 379 -25.68 -16.76 -10.13
C ILE A 379 -24.69 -17.66 -9.37
N ALA A 380 -25.15 -18.54 -8.48
CA ALA A 380 -24.27 -19.45 -7.75
C ALA A 380 -23.65 -20.55 -8.64
N ALA A 381 -24.31 -20.96 -9.74
CA ALA A 381 -23.69 -21.84 -10.73
C ALA A 381 -22.58 -21.10 -11.49
N ARG A 382 -22.88 -19.91 -12.03
CA ARG A 382 -21.91 -19.07 -12.76
C ARG A 382 -20.75 -18.59 -11.88
N ALA A 383 -20.97 -18.38 -10.57
CA ALA A 383 -19.92 -18.08 -9.60
C ALA A 383 -18.89 -19.22 -9.49
N ARG A 384 -19.35 -20.46 -9.32
CA ARG A 384 -18.46 -21.64 -9.22
C ARG A 384 -17.69 -21.88 -10.51
N GLU A 385 -18.30 -21.61 -11.66
CA GLU A 385 -17.66 -21.70 -12.98
C GLU A 385 -16.77 -20.48 -13.33
N ASN A 386 -16.69 -19.47 -12.45
CA ASN A 386 -15.98 -18.19 -12.67
C ASN A 386 -16.43 -17.45 -13.95
N LYS A 387 -17.75 -17.45 -14.23
CA LYS A 387 -18.41 -16.82 -15.40
C LYS A 387 -19.31 -15.63 -15.03
N LEU A 388 -19.07 -15.01 -13.87
CA LEU A 388 -19.77 -13.79 -13.47
C LEU A 388 -19.19 -12.56 -14.19
N LYS A 389 -20.06 -11.63 -14.57
CA LYS A 389 -19.64 -10.34 -15.13
C LYS A 389 -19.21 -9.39 -13.99
N PRO A 390 -18.26 -8.46 -14.22
CA PRO A 390 -17.85 -7.47 -13.21
C PRO A 390 -19.02 -6.66 -12.64
N ASP A 391 -20.00 -6.31 -13.49
CA ASP A 391 -21.19 -5.56 -13.09
C ASP A 391 -22.01 -6.30 -12.03
N GLU A 392 -22.13 -7.63 -12.14
CA GLU A 392 -22.84 -8.51 -11.20
C GLU A 392 -22.14 -8.62 -9.84
N LEU A 393 -20.86 -8.22 -9.73
CA LEU A 393 -20.11 -8.15 -8.48
C LEU A 393 -20.15 -6.74 -7.85
N SER A 394 -20.93 -5.82 -8.42
CA SER A 394 -20.96 -4.40 -8.07
C SER A 394 -22.40 -3.89 -7.81
N GLY A 395 -22.54 -2.71 -7.22
CA GLY A 395 -23.87 -2.08 -7.02
C GLY A 395 -24.76 -2.70 -5.94
N GLY A 396 -24.25 -3.68 -5.18
CA GLY A 396 -24.93 -4.20 -3.98
C GLY A 396 -24.94 -3.18 -2.85
N THR A 397 -26.07 -3.03 -2.17
CA THR A 397 -26.28 -2.04 -1.10
C THR A 397 -26.14 -2.64 0.31
N PHE A 398 -26.28 -3.97 0.43
CA PHE A 398 -26.18 -4.72 1.68
C PHE A 398 -25.76 -6.17 1.35
N THR A 399 -24.97 -6.82 2.22
CA THR A 399 -24.47 -8.20 1.99
C THR A 399 -25.13 -9.20 2.96
N ILE A 400 -25.37 -10.43 2.49
CA ILE A 400 -25.74 -11.57 3.31
C ILE A 400 -24.70 -12.68 3.14
N SER A 401 -24.20 -13.20 4.26
CA SER A 401 -23.30 -14.34 4.34
C SER A 401 -23.93 -15.43 5.21
N ASN A 402 -23.91 -16.67 4.76
CA ASN A 402 -24.58 -17.79 5.41
C ASN A 402 -23.61 -18.95 5.62
N LEU A 403 -23.32 -19.27 6.89
CA LEU A 403 -22.47 -20.40 7.29
C LEU A 403 -23.26 -21.49 8.02
N GLY A 404 -24.60 -21.43 7.98
CA GLY A 404 -25.45 -22.43 8.63
C GLY A 404 -25.27 -23.86 8.08
N MET A 405 -24.79 -24.01 6.84
CA MET A 405 -24.43 -25.32 6.27
C MET A 405 -23.21 -25.97 6.94
N PHE A 406 -22.36 -25.19 7.62
CA PHE A 406 -21.16 -25.66 8.32
C PHE A 406 -21.40 -25.89 9.82
N GLY A 407 -22.64 -25.78 10.32
CA GLY A 407 -22.97 -25.98 11.74
C GLY A 407 -22.47 -24.85 12.66
N VAL A 408 -22.15 -23.67 12.12
CA VAL A 408 -21.67 -22.54 12.92
C VAL A 408 -22.80 -21.94 13.76
N HIS A 409 -22.67 -21.96 15.09
CA HIS A 409 -23.65 -21.44 16.05
C HIS A 409 -23.82 -19.91 16.03
N ASN A 410 -22.72 -19.17 15.86
CA ASN A 410 -22.68 -17.71 15.72
C ASN A 410 -21.39 -17.30 15.01
N PHE A 411 -21.44 -16.28 14.16
CA PHE A 411 -20.25 -15.60 13.65
C PHE A 411 -20.58 -14.13 13.34
N SER A 412 -19.54 -13.34 13.10
CA SER A 412 -19.66 -11.94 12.71
C SER A 412 -18.85 -11.71 11.43
N ALA A 413 -19.47 -11.13 10.41
CA ALA A 413 -18.81 -10.86 9.15
C ALA A 413 -18.20 -9.44 9.12
N ILE A 414 -17.21 -9.22 8.25
CA ILE A 414 -16.65 -7.89 7.97
C ILE A 414 -17.50 -7.25 6.88
N VAL A 415 -17.89 -5.98 7.06
CA VAL A 415 -18.69 -5.22 6.09
C VAL A 415 -17.90 -5.04 4.79
N ASN A 416 -18.56 -5.18 3.64
CA ASN A 416 -17.94 -4.93 2.33
C ASN A 416 -18.13 -3.46 1.92
N PRO A 417 -17.08 -2.62 1.87
CA PRO A 417 -17.23 -1.23 1.43
C PRO A 417 -17.71 -1.16 -0.04
N PRO A 418 -18.59 -0.21 -0.41
CA PRO A 418 -19.03 0.95 0.37
C PRO A 418 -20.33 0.72 1.18
N GLN A 419 -20.78 -0.52 1.39
CA GLN A 419 -22.01 -0.80 2.14
C GLN A 419 -21.85 -0.47 3.62
N ALA A 420 -22.95 -0.14 4.33
CA ALA A 420 -22.91 0.04 5.78
C ALA A 420 -23.07 -1.26 6.58
N CYS A 421 -23.74 -2.29 6.02
CA CYS A 421 -24.18 -3.47 6.77
C CYS A 421 -23.89 -4.80 6.07
N ILE A 422 -23.63 -5.84 6.87
CA ILE A 422 -23.59 -7.24 6.44
C ILE A 422 -24.29 -8.14 7.46
N LEU A 423 -25.09 -9.10 6.97
CA LEU A 423 -25.80 -10.07 7.79
C LEU A 423 -25.07 -11.42 7.80
N ALA A 424 -24.77 -11.92 9.00
CA ALA A 424 -24.22 -13.25 9.23
C ALA A 424 -25.34 -14.21 9.71
N VAL A 425 -25.65 -15.22 8.89
CA VAL A 425 -26.72 -16.20 9.13
C VAL A 425 -26.13 -17.52 9.60
N SER A 426 -26.40 -17.87 10.86
CA SER A 426 -25.84 -19.05 11.55
C SER A 426 -26.69 -20.30 11.30
N ALA A 427 -26.26 -21.45 11.84
CA ALA A 427 -27.04 -22.68 11.81
C ALA A 427 -28.36 -22.53 12.58
N ALA A 428 -29.40 -23.25 12.13
CA ALA A 428 -30.65 -23.40 12.87
C ALA A 428 -30.54 -24.64 13.77
N GLU A 429 -30.67 -24.44 15.08
CA GLU A 429 -30.48 -25.47 16.09
C GLU A 429 -31.78 -25.74 16.85
N LYS A 430 -32.01 -26.98 17.27
CA LYS A 430 -33.12 -27.31 18.17
C LYS A 430 -32.78 -26.82 19.57
N ARG A 431 -33.56 -25.87 20.09
CA ARG A 431 -33.46 -25.39 21.48
C ARG A 431 -34.79 -25.59 22.20
N VAL A 432 -34.71 -25.84 23.51
CA VAL A 432 -35.88 -25.82 24.38
C VAL A 432 -36.19 -24.36 24.70
N VAL A 433 -37.39 -23.91 24.37
CA VAL A 433 -37.89 -22.56 24.63
C VAL A 433 -39.22 -22.62 25.36
N VAL A 434 -39.54 -21.58 26.12
CA VAL A 434 -40.83 -21.47 26.80
C VAL A 434 -41.95 -21.36 25.76
N ASP A 435 -43.04 -22.08 25.96
CA ASP A 435 -44.21 -21.98 25.09
C ASP A 435 -45.21 -20.95 25.61
N GLU A 436 -45.02 -19.69 25.22
CA GLU A 436 -45.91 -18.57 25.57
C GLU A 436 -47.37 -18.75 25.12
N ALA A 437 -47.65 -19.70 24.20
CA ALA A 437 -49.00 -20.04 23.78
C ALA A 437 -49.71 -21.06 24.72
N SER A 438 -48.96 -21.75 25.58
CA SER A 438 -49.45 -22.81 26.46
C SER A 438 -50.10 -22.22 27.72
N LYS A 439 -51.37 -21.82 27.61
CA LYS A 439 -52.14 -21.23 28.74
C LYS A 439 -52.49 -22.23 29.85
N ASP A 440 -52.43 -23.53 29.58
CA ASP A 440 -52.87 -24.59 30.51
C ASP A 440 -51.76 -25.18 31.40
N GLY A 441 -50.52 -24.69 31.31
CA GLY A 441 -49.43 -25.03 32.24
C GLY A 441 -48.94 -26.49 32.24
N SER A 442 -49.59 -27.39 31.50
CA SER A 442 -49.30 -28.84 31.47
C SER A 442 -47.97 -29.20 30.79
N ASN A 443 -47.48 -28.34 29.90
CA ASN A 443 -46.10 -28.36 29.44
C ASN A 443 -45.65 -26.93 29.07
N PRO A 444 -44.80 -26.27 29.90
CA PRO A 444 -44.36 -24.89 29.66
C PRO A 444 -43.21 -24.78 28.64
N TYR A 445 -42.72 -25.90 28.10
CA TYR A 445 -41.57 -25.93 27.20
C TYR A 445 -41.89 -26.61 25.86
N LYS A 446 -41.41 -26.02 24.76
CA LYS A 446 -41.41 -26.62 23.42
C LYS A 446 -40.00 -26.68 22.84
N ILE A 447 -39.76 -27.66 21.97
CA ILE A 447 -38.54 -27.70 21.15
C ILE A 447 -38.82 -26.87 19.90
N SER A 448 -38.03 -25.81 19.69
CA SER A 448 -38.12 -24.93 18.53
C SER A 448 -36.79 -24.92 17.77
N GLN A 449 -36.82 -24.78 16.44
CA GLN A 449 -35.61 -24.45 15.69
C GLN A 449 -35.33 -22.96 15.80
N VAL A 450 -34.21 -22.62 16.43
CA VAL A 450 -33.75 -21.24 16.65
C VAL A 450 -32.51 -21.00 15.79
N MET A 451 -32.52 -19.91 15.03
CA MET A 451 -31.40 -19.44 14.22
C MET A 451 -30.85 -18.15 14.84
N ASN A 452 -29.53 -18.09 15.02
CA ASN A 452 -28.87 -16.85 15.42
C ASN A 452 -28.48 -16.05 14.17
N VAL A 453 -28.80 -14.77 14.14
CA VAL A 453 -28.45 -13.87 13.04
C VAL A 453 -27.75 -12.64 13.58
N THR A 454 -26.57 -12.34 13.06
CA THR A 454 -25.72 -11.24 13.53
C THR A 454 -25.57 -10.20 12.44
N LEU A 455 -26.06 -8.98 12.70
CA LEU A 455 -25.88 -7.82 11.84
C LEU A 455 -24.60 -7.09 12.25
N SER A 456 -23.59 -7.06 11.38
CA SER A 456 -22.46 -6.15 11.50
C SER A 456 -22.79 -4.83 10.78
N SER A 457 -22.62 -3.69 11.45
CA SER A 457 -22.95 -2.37 10.91
C SER A 457 -21.83 -1.34 11.11
N ASP A 458 -21.76 -0.36 10.21
CA ASP A 458 -20.98 0.87 10.35
C ASP A 458 -21.66 1.82 11.35
N HIS A 459 -21.08 1.97 12.54
CA HIS A 459 -21.66 2.79 13.60
C HIS A 459 -21.72 4.32 13.27
N ARG A 460 -21.11 4.77 12.16
CA ARG A 460 -21.27 6.15 11.67
C ARG A 460 -22.60 6.41 10.97
N VAL A 461 -23.27 5.34 10.51
CA VAL A 461 -24.50 5.39 9.72
C VAL A 461 -25.67 4.75 10.47
N VAL A 462 -25.40 3.65 11.17
CA VAL A 462 -26.41 2.85 11.88
C VAL A 462 -26.02 2.79 13.35
N ASP A 463 -26.81 3.44 14.21
CA ASP A 463 -26.66 3.32 15.66
C ASP A 463 -27.28 2.01 16.21
N GLY A 464 -27.07 1.76 17.50
CA GLY A 464 -27.60 0.56 18.16
C GLY A 464 -29.13 0.48 18.21
N ALA A 465 -29.85 1.60 18.21
CA ALA A 465 -31.32 1.61 18.19
C ALA A 465 -31.85 1.26 16.79
N VAL A 466 -31.27 1.83 15.74
CA VAL A 466 -31.59 1.51 14.33
C VAL A 466 -31.26 0.04 14.03
N ALA A 467 -30.10 -0.46 14.46
CA ALA A 467 -29.76 -1.87 14.31
C ALA A 467 -30.73 -2.80 15.05
N ALA A 468 -31.17 -2.43 16.26
CA ALA A 468 -32.17 -3.18 17.01
C ALA A 468 -33.56 -3.14 16.35
N GLN A 469 -34.00 -1.99 15.82
CA GLN A 469 -35.25 -1.85 15.08
C GLN A 469 -35.24 -2.72 13.81
N TRP A 470 -34.15 -2.69 13.03
CA TRP A 470 -33.99 -3.57 11.87
C TRP A 470 -34.05 -5.04 12.28
N GLY A 471 -33.39 -5.41 13.38
CA GLY A 471 -33.43 -6.76 13.94
C GLY A 471 -34.82 -7.20 14.39
N GLN A 472 -35.64 -6.28 14.93
CA GLN A 472 -37.04 -6.54 15.29
C GLN A 472 -37.91 -6.75 14.05
N GLU A 473 -37.80 -5.91 13.01
CA GLU A 473 -38.56 -6.08 11.76
C GLU A 473 -38.16 -7.38 11.05
N PHE A 474 -36.86 -7.67 10.95
CA PHE A 474 -36.36 -8.93 10.42
C PHE A 474 -36.90 -10.13 11.20
N LYS A 475 -36.89 -10.07 12.55
CA LYS A 475 -37.46 -11.12 13.41
C LYS A 475 -38.96 -11.33 13.14
N LYS A 476 -39.75 -10.26 13.03
CA LYS A 476 -41.19 -10.34 12.70
C LYS A 476 -41.42 -11.07 11.37
N PHE A 477 -40.67 -10.74 10.32
CA PHE A 477 -40.78 -11.39 9.01
C PHE A 477 -40.33 -12.87 9.00
N ILE A 478 -39.41 -13.28 9.87
CA ILE A 478 -38.97 -14.68 9.96
C ILE A 478 -39.95 -15.52 10.80
N GLU A 479 -40.40 -15.01 11.95
CA GLU A 479 -41.29 -15.75 12.87
C GLU A 479 -42.75 -15.76 12.39
N THR A 480 -43.18 -14.71 11.70
CA THR A 480 -44.50 -14.59 11.04
C THR A 480 -44.32 -14.30 9.55
N PRO A 481 -43.99 -15.31 8.73
CA PRO A 481 -43.60 -15.12 7.33
C PRO A 481 -44.76 -14.66 6.42
N GLU A 482 -46.00 -14.73 6.89
CA GLU A 482 -47.18 -14.17 6.21
C GLU A 482 -47.11 -12.64 6.09
N TYR A 483 -46.41 -11.96 7.01
CA TYR A 483 -46.19 -10.51 6.94
C TYR A 483 -45.27 -10.07 5.79
N MET A 484 -44.56 -10.99 5.11
CA MET A 484 -43.81 -10.66 3.89
C MET A 484 -44.71 -10.35 2.68
N LEU A 485 -46.04 -10.46 2.82
CA LEU A 485 -47.05 -10.06 1.84
C LEU A 485 -47.54 -8.61 2.01
N LEU A 486 -47.10 -7.91 3.08
CA LEU A 486 -47.51 -6.54 3.47
C LEU A 486 -46.40 -5.48 3.30
#